data_AF-A0A256YG77-F1
#
_entry.id   AF-A0A256YG77-F1
#
_cell.length_a   1.000
_cell.length_b   1.000
_cell.length_c   1.000
_cell.angle_alpha   90.00
_cell.angle_beta   90.00
_cell.angle_gamma   90.00
#
_symmetry.space_group_name_H-M   'P 1'
#
loop_
_entity.id
_entity.type
_entity.pdbx_description
1 polymer ?
#
loop_
_entity_poly.entity_id
_entity_poly.type
_entity_poly.pdbx_seq_one_letter_code
_entity_poly.pdbx_strand_id
1 'polypeptide(L)'
;MEEEELIKQQAGLEKKLDDLLKEKMEALSKIRDLVRERSGLERDLDRINGGEKELQGRMRDIKQKIGDISREMERVGEEEKVLEIHKRKTELIQERAKIEEKLDDITREKVEILDKIKELTRNRSELEETLDRIEAEEIELKKEISDLKVEEVPERVEEVPERVEEVPERVEEVPERVEEVPGGKKERGVIRYIW
;
A
#
# COMPACT_ATOMS: atom_id res chain seq x y z
N MET A 1 40.40 -80.72 103.92
CA MET A 1 41.06 -79.70 103.07
C MET A 1 40.44 -79.65 101.69
N GLU A 2 40.31 -80.76 100.96
CA GLU A 2 39.69 -80.78 99.61
C GLU A 2 38.24 -80.27 99.58
N GLU A 3 37.43 -80.63 100.58
CA GLU A 3 36.00 -80.24 100.63
C GLU A 3 35.78 -78.74 100.88
N GLU A 4 36.59 -78.10 101.75
CA GLU A 4 36.58 -76.64 101.94
C GLU A 4 37.07 -75.88 100.71
N GLU A 5 38.02 -76.45 99.96
CA GLU A 5 38.54 -75.86 98.73
C GLU A 5 37.50 -75.94 97.60
N LEU A 6 36.77 -77.06 97.51
CA LEU A 6 35.61 -77.23 96.63
C LEU A 6 34.49 -76.23 96.95
N ILE A 7 34.16 -76.03 98.22
CA ILE A 7 33.14 -75.04 98.64
C ILE A 7 33.56 -73.61 98.26
N LYS A 8 34.83 -73.25 98.44
CA LYS A 8 35.35 -71.93 98.02
C LYS A 8 35.32 -71.76 96.50
N GLN A 9 35.67 -72.78 95.75
CA GLN A 9 35.57 -72.78 94.29
C GLN A 9 34.12 -72.64 93.84
N GLN A 10 33.19 -73.35 94.49
CA GLN A 10 31.77 -73.28 94.20
C GLN A 10 31.20 -71.87 94.46
N ALA A 11 31.48 -71.27 95.62
CA ALA A 11 31.06 -69.91 95.91
C ALA A 11 31.66 -68.87 94.94
N GLY A 12 32.90 -69.10 94.49
CA GLY A 12 33.55 -68.27 93.48
C GLY A 12 32.91 -68.40 92.09
N LEU A 13 32.43 -69.58 91.73
CA LEU A 13 31.67 -69.82 90.49
C LEU A 13 30.26 -69.20 90.57
N GLU A 14 29.58 -69.32 91.71
CA GLU A 14 28.26 -68.71 91.93
C GLU A 14 28.32 -67.18 91.79
N LYS A 15 29.32 -66.53 92.39
CA LYS A 15 29.50 -65.08 92.24
C LYS A 15 29.75 -64.67 90.78
N LYS A 16 30.60 -65.42 90.06
CA LYS A 16 30.84 -65.18 88.63
C LYS A 16 29.56 -65.36 87.80
N LEU A 17 28.72 -66.33 88.16
CA LEU A 17 27.44 -66.56 87.51
C LEU A 17 26.49 -65.36 87.72
N ASP A 18 26.42 -64.82 88.93
CA ASP A 18 25.61 -63.63 89.24
C ASP A 18 26.08 -62.38 88.50
N ASP A 19 27.40 -62.14 88.48
CA ASP A 19 28.01 -61.04 87.73
C ASP A 19 27.69 -61.16 86.23
N LEU A 20 27.84 -62.37 85.66
CA LEU A 20 27.48 -62.65 84.26
C LEU A 20 25.99 -62.48 83.98
N LEU A 21 25.11 -62.87 84.92
CA LEU A 21 23.67 -62.67 84.78
C LEU A 21 23.30 -61.19 84.76
N LYS A 22 23.96 -60.37 85.59
CA LYS A 22 23.77 -58.92 85.61
C LYS A 22 24.25 -58.27 84.31
N GLU A 23 25.45 -58.61 83.85
CA GLU A 23 25.98 -58.15 82.56
C GLU A 23 25.05 -58.54 81.40
N LYS A 24 24.52 -59.78 81.42
CA LYS A 24 23.54 -60.25 80.44
C LYS A 24 22.26 -59.41 80.47
N MET A 25 21.73 -59.06 81.63
CA MET A 25 20.53 -58.22 81.75
C MET A 25 20.77 -56.80 81.22
N GLU A 26 21.91 -56.19 81.53
CA GLU A 26 22.28 -54.88 81.01
C GLU A 26 22.44 -54.89 79.48
N ALA A 27 23.08 -55.93 78.94
CA ALA A 27 23.20 -56.13 77.51
C ALA A 27 21.83 -56.29 76.83
N LEU A 28 20.91 -57.06 77.44
CA LEU A 28 19.54 -57.23 76.92
C LEU A 28 18.75 -55.91 76.91
N SER A 29 18.93 -55.03 77.90
CA SER A 29 18.32 -53.71 77.90
C SER A 29 18.85 -52.84 76.75
N LYS A 30 20.18 -52.80 76.57
CA LYS A 30 20.81 -52.07 75.46
C LYS A 30 20.34 -52.58 74.10
N ILE A 31 20.23 -53.90 73.93
CA ILE A 31 19.70 -54.52 72.71
C ILE A 31 18.25 -54.07 72.46
N ARG A 32 17.41 -54.01 73.49
CA ARG A 32 16.02 -53.55 73.35
C ARG A 32 15.94 -52.10 72.88
N ASP A 33 16.76 -51.22 73.43
CA ASP A 33 16.78 -49.81 73.05
C ASP A 33 17.30 -49.62 71.62
N LEU A 34 18.36 -50.34 71.24
CA LEU A 34 18.87 -50.36 69.87
C LEU A 34 17.83 -50.87 68.86
N VAL A 35 17.04 -51.89 69.21
CA VAL A 35 15.96 -52.38 68.35
C VAL A 35 14.87 -51.33 68.15
N ARG A 36 14.51 -50.59 69.22
CA ARG A 36 13.53 -49.49 69.12
C ARG A 36 14.04 -48.36 68.24
N GLU A 37 15.31 -47.99 68.41
CA GLU A 37 15.98 -46.97 67.60
C GLU A 37 16.03 -47.40 66.14
N ARG A 38 16.43 -48.64 65.85
CA ARG A 38 16.44 -49.20 64.49
C ARG A 38 15.06 -49.13 63.83
N SER A 39 14.00 -49.51 64.55
CA SER A 39 12.63 -49.40 64.02
C SER A 39 12.13 -47.95 63.89
N GLY A 40 12.74 -46.99 64.59
CA GLY A 40 12.54 -45.57 64.34
C GLY A 40 13.19 -45.14 63.02
N LEU A 41 14.46 -45.47 62.84
CA LEU A 41 15.23 -45.18 61.64
C LEU A 41 14.63 -45.83 60.38
N GLU A 42 14.11 -47.07 60.47
CA GLU A 42 13.41 -47.74 59.37
C GLU A 42 12.20 -46.91 58.89
N ARG A 43 11.40 -46.36 59.82
CA ARG A 43 10.25 -45.51 59.50
C ARG A 43 10.65 -44.17 58.89
N ASP A 44 11.73 -43.57 59.36
CA ASP A 44 12.24 -42.32 58.81
C ASP A 44 12.80 -42.54 57.39
N LEU A 45 13.45 -43.67 57.15
CA LEU A 45 13.98 -44.08 55.84
C LEU A 45 12.83 -44.27 54.83
N ASP A 46 11.73 -44.92 55.23
CA ASP A 46 10.53 -45.04 54.41
C ASP A 46 9.92 -43.67 54.06
N ARG A 47 9.88 -42.74 55.03
CA ARG A 47 9.38 -41.38 54.82
C ARG A 47 10.26 -40.60 53.83
N ILE A 48 11.58 -40.70 53.98
CA ILE A 48 12.55 -40.05 53.08
C ILE A 48 12.42 -40.62 51.66
N ASN A 49 12.32 -41.94 51.51
CA ASN A 49 12.10 -42.58 50.21
C ASN A 49 10.80 -42.14 49.54
N GLY A 50 9.73 -41.93 50.32
CA GLY A 50 8.49 -41.35 49.81
C GLY A 50 8.70 -39.93 49.28
N GLY A 51 9.36 -39.08 50.07
CA GLY A 51 9.68 -37.71 49.66
C GLY A 51 10.59 -37.63 48.44
N GLU A 52 11.56 -38.55 48.31
CA GLU A 52 12.42 -38.63 47.13
C GLU A 52 11.61 -38.92 45.86
N LYS A 53 10.67 -39.88 45.92
CA LYS A 53 9.79 -40.21 44.78
C LYS A 53 8.91 -39.02 44.36
N GLU A 54 8.38 -38.27 45.32
CA GLU A 54 7.59 -37.07 45.03
C GLU A 54 8.45 -35.99 44.35
N LEU A 55 9.67 -35.76 44.84
CA LEU A 55 10.61 -34.81 44.25
C LEU A 55 11.02 -35.24 42.83
N GLN A 56 11.25 -36.53 42.60
CA GLN A 56 11.50 -37.07 41.25
C GLN A 56 10.31 -36.86 40.31
N GLY A 57 9.07 -36.94 40.81
CA GLY A 57 7.86 -36.57 40.08
C GLY A 57 7.86 -35.11 39.67
N ARG A 58 8.00 -34.20 40.64
CA ARG A 58 8.06 -32.75 40.38
C ARG A 58 9.19 -32.37 39.43
N MET A 59 10.34 -33.03 39.51
CA MET A 59 11.48 -32.77 38.63
C MET A 59 11.21 -33.17 37.19
N ARG A 60 10.46 -34.27 36.95
CA ARG A 60 9.97 -34.62 35.61
C ARG A 60 9.00 -33.57 35.07
N ASP A 61 8.06 -33.11 35.89
CA ASP A 61 7.09 -32.08 35.48
C ASP A 61 7.77 -30.75 35.13
N ILE A 62 8.74 -30.31 35.95
CA ILE A 62 9.53 -29.11 35.68
C ILE A 62 10.31 -29.27 34.37
N LYS A 63 10.94 -30.42 34.14
CA LYS A 63 11.67 -30.69 32.89
C LYS A 63 10.75 -30.60 31.67
N GLN A 64 9.52 -31.11 31.77
CA GLN A 64 8.52 -30.97 30.71
C GLN A 64 8.15 -29.50 30.49
N LYS A 65 7.82 -28.77 31.56
CA LYS A 65 7.49 -27.33 31.48
C LYS A 65 8.61 -26.50 30.87
N ILE A 66 9.86 -26.79 31.21
CA ILE A 66 11.03 -26.14 30.59
C ILE A 66 11.05 -26.41 29.09
N GLY A 67 10.84 -27.65 28.65
CA GLY A 67 10.77 -27.99 27.22
C GLY A 67 9.60 -27.32 26.49
N ASP A 68 8.46 -27.15 27.15
CA ASP A 68 7.31 -26.42 26.59
C ASP A 68 7.64 -24.95 26.42
N ILE A 69 8.18 -24.31 27.47
CA ILE A 69 8.61 -22.91 27.45
C ILE A 69 9.70 -22.69 26.40
N SER A 70 10.70 -23.57 26.26
CA SER A 70 11.74 -23.44 25.23
C SER A 70 11.16 -23.46 23.82
N ARG A 71 10.18 -24.34 23.54
CA ARG A 71 9.48 -24.37 22.25
C ARG A 71 8.63 -23.13 22.01
N GLU A 72 7.96 -22.61 23.04
CA GLU A 72 7.24 -21.35 22.93
C GLU A 72 8.19 -20.16 22.73
N MET A 73 9.35 -20.16 23.38
CA MET A 73 10.39 -19.15 23.19
C MET A 73 11.01 -19.23 21.80
N GLU A 74 11.22 -20.41 21.22
CA GLU A 74 11.64 -20.55 19.82
C GLU A 74 10.56 -20.03 18.85
N ARG A 75 9.28 -20.29 19.14
CA ARG A 75 8.15 -19.76 18.37
C ARG A 75 7.96 -18.25 18.54
N VAL A 76 8.29 -17.69 19.70
CA VAL A 76 8.27 -16.23 19.95
C VAL A 76 9.54 -15.55 19.43
N GLY A 77 10.64 -16.31 19.34
CA GLY A 77 11.88 -15.97 18.64
C GLY A 77 11.73 -15.82 17.12
N GLU A 78 10.50 -15.84 16.62
CA GLU A 78 10.03 -15.23 15.37
C GLU A 78 10.32 -13.70 15.31
N GLU A 79 11.56 -13.28 15.56
CA GLU A 79 12.11 -12.03 15.02
C GLU A 79 11.93 -11.97 13.49
N GLU A 80 11.78 -13.13 12.84
CA GLU A 80 11.52 -13.28 11.41
C GLU A 80 10.22 -12.60 10.94
N LYS A 81 9.12 -12.71 11.70
CA LYS A 81 7.86 -12.00 11.36
C LYS A 81 7.99 -10.50 11.59
N VAL A 82 8.72 -10.09 12.62
CA VAL A 82 8.99 -8.67 12.89
C VAL A 82 9.89 -8.08 11.79
N LEU A 83 10.91 -8.80 11.34
CA LEU A 83 11.78 -8.43 10.23
C LEU A 83 11.02 -8.35 8.91
N GLU A 84 10.14 -9.32 8.61
CA GLU A 84 9.31 -9.29 7.42
C GLU A 84 8.33 -8.10 7.43
N ILE A 85 7.68 -7.84 8.58
CA ILE A 85 6.84 -6.66 8.77
C ILE A 85 7.66 -5.37 8.60
N HIS A 86 8.90 -5.33 9.12
CA HIS A 86 9.77 -4.16 9.00
C HIS A 86 10.20 -3.91 7.55
N LYS A 87 10.53 -4.98 6.81
CA LYS A 87 10.86 -4.93 5.39
C LYS A 87 9.66 -4.41 4.59
N ARG A 88 8.48 -4.98 4.82
CA ARG A 88 7.22 -4.55 4.18
C ARG A 88 6.88 -3.09 4.49
N LYS A 89 7.07 -2.67 5.74
CA LYS A 89 6.90 -1.27 6.16
C LYS A 89 7.86 -0.35 5.39
N THR A 90 9.10 -0.76 5.19
CA THR A 90 10.11 0.02 4.46
C THR A 90 9.75 0.13 2.97
N GLU A 91 9.31 -0.96 2.34
CA GLU A 91 8.81 -0.96 0.96
C GLU A 91 7.61 0.00 0.80
N LEU A 92 6.63 -0.06 1.70
CA LEU A 92 5.47 0.85 1.68
C LEU A 92 5.84 2.32 1.87
N ILE A 93 6.85 2.62 2.70
CA ILE A 93 7.37 3.98 2.86
C ILE A 93 7.96 4.49 1.55
N GLN A 94 8.71 3.66 0.82
CA GLN A 94 9.28 4.03 -0.48
C GLN A 94 8.22 4.23 -1.55
N GLU A 95 7.20 3.36 -1.59
CA GLU A 95 6.06 3.52 -2.51
C GLU A 95 5.28 4.80 -2.23
N ARG A 96 5.01 5.09 -0.95
CA ARG A 96 4.35 6.33 -0.54
C ARG A 96 5.12 7.56 -1.01
N ALA A 97 6.44 7.60 -0.85
CA ALA A 97 7.26 8.73 -1.28
C ALA A 97 7.18 8.98 -2.81
N LYS A 98 7.18 7.91 -3.62
CA LYS A 98 6.99 8.01 -5.08
C LYS A 98 5.59 8.52 -5.46
N ILE A 99 4.58 8.16 -4.69
CA ILE A 99 3.20 8.64 -4.91
C ILE A 99 3.11 10.13 -4.55
N GLU A 100 3.74 10.56 -3.46
CA GLU A 100 3.80 11.96 -3.04
C GLU A 100 4.47 12.83 -4.12
N GLU A 101 5.59 12.39 -4.69
CA GLU A 101 6.25 13.10 -5.80
C GLU A 101 5.34 13.26 -7.03
N LYS A 102 4.67 12.19 -7.46
CA LYS A 102 3.72 12.26 -8.57
C LYS A 102 2.54 13.19 -8.27
N LEU A 103 2.10 13.23 -7.02
CA LEU A 103 1.00 14.11 -6.60
C LEU A 103 1.41 15.58 -6.65
N ASP A 104 2.66 15.90 -6.31
CA ASP A 104 3.22 17.23 -6.46
C ASP A 104 3.30 17.64 -7.93
N ASP A 105 3.76 16.74 -8.82
CA ASP A 105 3.83 17.01 -10.27
C ASP A 105 2.44 17.30 -10.85
N ILE A 106 1.45 16.44 -10.56
CA ILE A 106 0.06 16.64 -10.99
C ILE A 106 -0.50 17.96 -10.43
N THR A 107 -0.11 18.33 -9.21
CA THR A 107 -0.54 19.60 -8.61
C THR A 107 0.02 20.80 -9.35
N ARG A 108 1.28 20.75 -9.80
CA ARG A 108 1.90 21.80 -10.62
C ARG A 108 1.22 21.91 -11.99
N GLU A 109 1.04 20.78 -12.69
CA GLU A 109 0.35 20.75 -13.98
C GLU A 109 -1.07 21.32 -13.88
N LYS A 110 -1.80 20.99 -12.81
CA LYS A 110 -3.14 21.55 -12.56
C LYS A 110 -3.12 23.08 -12.45
N VAL A 111 -2.12 23.65 -11.79
CA VAL A 111 -1.99 25.12 -11.66
C VAL A 111 -1.70 25.76 -13.01
N GLU A 112 -0.79 25.18 -13.80
CA GLU A 112 -0.48 25.67 -15.15
C GLU A 112 -1.71 25.66 -16.08
N ILE A 113 -2.48 24.56 -16.05
CA ILE A 113 -3.72 24.44 -16.82
C ILE A 113 -4.75 25.50 -16.37
N LEU A 114 -4.89 25.72 -15.06
CA LEU A 114 -5.80 26.75 -14.53
C LEU A 114 -5.43 28.14 -15.02
N ASP A 115 -4.14 28.49 -15.07
CA ASP A 115 -3.70 29.78 -15.57
C ASP A 115 -3.93 29.91 -17.08
N LYS A 116 -3.72 28.84 -17.85
CA LYS A 116 -4.05 28.82 -19.28
C LYS A 116 -5.55 28.96 -19.54
N ILE A 117 -6.40 28.36 -18.71
CA ILE A 117 -7.86 28.55 -18.77
C ILE A 117 -8.23 30.01 -18.51
N LYS A 118 -7.61 30.67 -17.51
CA LYS A 118 -7.84 32.10 -17.25
C LYS A 118 -7.46 32.97 -18.44
N GLU A 119 -6.31 32.70 -19.06
CA GLU A 119 -5.85 33.41 -20.26
C GLU A 119 -6.83 33.24 -21.42
N LEU A 120 -7.21 31.99 -21.75
CA LEU A 120 -8.19 31.72 -22.80
C LEU A 120 -9.55 32.36 -22.53
N THR A 121 -9.96 32.44 -21.26
CA THR A 121 -11.21 33.10 -20.88
C THR A 121 -11.15 34.61 -21.17
N ARG A 122 -10.02 35.27 -20.89
CA ARG A 122 -9.82 36.69 -21.23
C ARG A 122 -9.85 36.91 -22.74
N ASN A 123 -9.08 36.10 -23.49
CA ASN A 123 -9.04 36.20 -24.95
C ASN A 123 -10.43 36.00 -25.56
N ARG A 124 -11.26 35.10 -25.00
CA ARG A 124 -12.64 34.90 -25.44
C ARG A 124 -13.48 36.16 -25.21
N SER A 125 -13.40 36.79 -24.04
CA SER A 125 -14.09 38.06 -23.76
C SER A 125 -13.67 39.17 -24.71
N GLU A 126 -12.36 39.29 -25.02
CA GLU A 126 -11.86 40.29 -25.97
C GLU A 126 -12.40 40.04 -27.39
N LEU A 127 -12.45 38.78 -27.82
CA LEU A 127 -13.02 38.42 -29.12
C LEU A 127 -14.52 38.67 -29.19
N GLU A 128 -15.28 38.37 -28.12
CA GLU A 128 -16.70 38.70 -28.00
C GLU A 128 -16.93 40.21 -28.19
N GLU A 129 -16.14 41.07 -27.53
CA GLU A 129 -16.23 42.53 -27.70
C GLU A 129 -15.86 43.01 -29.12
N THR A 130 -14.89 42.35 -29.77
CA THR A 130 -14.57 42.68 -31.18
C THR A 130 -15.69 42.27 -32.12
N LEU A 131 -16.37 41.16 -31.87
CA LEU A 131 -17.49 40.69 -32.68
C LEU A 131 -18.67 41.67 -32.57
N ASP A 132 -19.03 42.08 -31.34
CA ASP A 132 -20.09 43.06 -31.10
C ASP A 132 -19.84 44.37 -31.86
N ARG A 133 -18.59 44.83 -31.92
CA ARG A 133 -18.21 46.03 -32.70
C ARG A 133 -18.36 45.82 -34.20
N ILE A 134 -17.90 44.70 -34.74
CA ILE A 134 -18.04 44.40 -36.17
C ILE A 134 -19.51 44.27 -36.57
N GLU A 135 -20.34 43.63 -35.74
CA GLU A 135 -21.79 43.53 -35.97
C GLU A 135 -22.44 44.92 -35.99
N ALA A 136 -22.03 45.83 -35.11
CA ALA A 136 -22.50 47.22 -35.11
C ALA A 136 -22.09 47.97 -36.40
N GLU A 137 -20.82 47.87 -36.80
CA GLU A 137 -20.31 48.45 -38.05
C GLU A 137 -21.02 47.88 -39.29
N GLU A 138 -21.32 46.57 -39.31
CA GLU A 138 -22.07 45.94 -40.40
C GLU A 138 -23.49 46.51 -40.52
N ILE A 139 -24.16 46.75 -39.38
CA ILE A 139 -25.49 47.37 -39.35
C ILE A 139 -25.44 48.80 -39.91
N GLU A 140 -24.45 49.60 -39.50
CA GLU A 140 -24.26 50.96 -40.01
C GLU A 140 -24.01 50.97 -41.53
N LEU A 141 -23.08 50.15 -42.02
CA LEU A 141 -22.79 50.05 -43.45
C LEU A 141 -24.00 49.57 -44.26
N LYS A 142 -24.78 48.61 -43.75
CA LYS A 142 -26.04 48.18 -44.40
C LYS A 142 -27.03 49.33 -44.53
N LYS A 143 -27.10 50.20 -43.51
CA LYS A 143 -27.95 51.39 -43.53
C LYS A 143 -27.45 52.40 -44.57
N GLU A 144 -26.16 52.74 -44.58
CA GLU A 144 -25.57 53.64 -45.57
C GLU A 144 -25.79 53.15 -47.01
N ILE A 145 -25.61 51.84 -47.26
CA ILE A 145 -25.90 51.23 -48.58
C ILE A 145 -27.38 51.39 -48.95
N SER A 146 -28.30 51.25 -47.98
CA SER A 146 -29.72 51.43 -48.23
C SER A 146 -30.05 52.89 -48.54
N ASP A 147 -29.44 53.84 -47.82
CA ASP A 147 -29.64 55.28 -48.02
C ASP A 147 -29.10 55.71 -49.40
N LEU A 148 -27.91 55.25 -49.81
CA LEU A 148 -27.34 55.52 -51.15
C LEU A 148 -28.21 54.96 -52.29
N LYS A 149 -28.76 53.74 -52.12
CA LYS A 149 -29.69 53.17 -53.11
C LYS A 149 -31.01 53.94 -53.21
N VAL A 150 -31.41 54.62 -52.14
CA VAL A 150 -32.61 55.47 -52.11
C VAL A 150 -32.32 56.87 -52.66
N GLU A 151 -31.08 57.37 -52.67
CA GLU A 151 -30.74 58.65 -53.33
C GLU A 151 -30.42 58.50 -54.83
N GLU A 152 -29.82 57.40 -55.29
CA GLU A 152 -29.50 57.23 -56.72
C GLU A 152 -30.72 56.84 -57.60
N VAL A 153 -31.78 56.26 -56.99
CA VAL A 153 -32.97 55.81 -57.74
C VAL A 153 -33.96 56.96 -58.06
N PRO A 154 -34.19 57.96 -57.20
CA PRO A 154 -35.01 59.13 -57.53
C PRO A 154 -34.34 60.07 -58.53
N GLU A 155 -33.02 60.35 -58.40
CA GLU A 155 -32.34 61.28 -59.33
C GLU A 155 -32.27 60.71 -60.75
N ARG A 156 -32.13 59.39 -60.91
CA ARG A 156 -32.21 58.75 -62.23
C ARG A 156 -33.62 58.58 -62.78
N VAL A 157 -34.67 58.89 -62.03
CA VAL A 157 -36.06 58.85 -62.52
C VAL A 157 -36.57 60.23 -62.94
N GLU A 158 -36.00 61.33 -62.41
CA GLU A 158 -36.35 62.69 -62.87
C GLU A 158 -35.60 63.17 -64.13
N GLU A 159 -34.40 62.67 -64.44
CA GLU A 159 -33.67 63.08 -65.67
C GLU A 159 -33.97 62.23 -66.93
N VAL A 160 -34.76 61.16 -66.83
CA VAL A 160 -35.04 60.26 -67.95
C VAL A 160 -36.16 60.71 -68.92
N PRO A 161 -37.10 61.64 -68.64
CA PRO A 161 -38.18 61.89 -69.59
C PRO A 161 -37.83 62.83 -70.76
N GLU A 162 -36.60 63.38 -70.88
CA GLU A 162 -36.24 64.26 -72.01
C GLU A 162 -35.38 63.60 -73.11
N ARG A 163 -34.86 62.38 -72.92
CA ARG A 163 -33.95 61.74 -73.90
C ARG A 163 -34.56 60.62 -74.75
N VAL A 164 -35.88 60.45 -74.77
CA VAL A 164 -36.57 59.35 -75.48
C VAL A 164 -37.52 59.85 -76.61
N GLU A 165 -37.40 61.09 -77.09
CA GLU A 165 -38.15 61.54 -78.28
C GLU A 165 -37.35 61.56 -79.59
N GLU A 166 -36.03 61.38 -79.57
CA GLU A 166 -35.24 61.32 -80.79
C GLU A 166 -34.59 59.94 -80.93
N VAL A 167 -35.27 59.01 -81.61
CA VAL A 167 -34.75 58.06 -82.63
C VAL A 167 -35.84 57.00 -82.88
N PRO A 168 -36.53 57.07 -84.04
CA PRO A 168 -36.71 55.85 -84.81
C PRO A 168 -36.44 56.11 -86.29
N GLU A 169 -35.45 55.41 -86.84
CA GLU A 169 -35.42 54.89 -88.23
C GLU A 169 -33.98 54.55 -88.60
N ARG A 170 -33.67 53.25 -88.60
CA ARG A 170 -32.83 52.56 -89.60
C ARG A 170 -32.43 51.19 -89.09
N VAL A 171 -33.34 50.22 -89.26
CA VAL A 171 -32.97 48.82 -89.41
C VAL A 171 -33.89 48.19 -90.45
N GLU A 172 -33.53 48.29 -91.73
CA GLU A 172 -33.93 47.32 -92.75
C GLU A 172 -32.80 47.21 -93.75
N GLU A 173 -32.19 46.02 -93.81
CA GLU A 173 -31.88 45.24 -95.03
C GLU A 173 -30.75 44.22 -94.75
N VAL A 174 -31.16 42.95 -94.70
CA VAL A 174 -30.38 41.68 -94.80
C VAL A 174 -29.95 41.56 -96.30
N PRO A 175 -28.88 40.84 -96.79
CA PRO A 175 -28.69 39.41 -96.52
C PRO A 175 -27.33 38.67 -96.80
N GLU A 176 -27.34 37.39 -96.38
CA GLU A 176 -26.83 36.14 -96.98
C GLU A 176 -25.34 35.81 -97.28
N ARG A 177 -24.94 34.64 -96.74
CA ARG A 177 -24.13 33.52 -97.27
C ARG A 177 -22.74 33.78 -97.89
N VAL A 178 -21.73 33.02 -97.42
CA VAL A 178 -20.84 32.06 -98.18
C VAL A 178 -20.14 31.20 -97.10
N GLU A 179 -20.40 29.90 -96.97
CA GLU A 179 -19.82 28.74 -97.69
C GLU A 179 -18.33 28.44 -97.37
N GLU A 180 -18.08 27.14 -97.20
CA GLU A 180 -16.92 26.47 -96.60
C GLU A 180 -15.58 26.65 -97.37
N VAL A 181 -14.45 26.37 -96.70
CA VAL A 181 -13.53 25.24 -97.00
C VAL A 181 -12.22 25.38 -96.16
N PRO A 182 -11.57 24.26 -95.74
CA PRO A 182 -10.71 24.19 -94.57
C PRO A 182 -9.21 24.00 -94.87
N GLY A 183 -8.38 24.11 -93.84
CA GLY A 183 -7.09 23.41 -93.77
C GLY A 183 -5.87 24.29 -93.58
N GLY A 184 -4.98 23.90 -92.64
CA GLY A 184 -3.63 24.48 -92.57
C GLY A 184 -2.97 24.47 -91.20
N LYS A 185 -2.77 23.28 -90.64
CA LYS A 185 -1.76 22.87 -89.65
C LYS A 185 -0.76 23.91 -89.08
N LYS A 186 -0.59 23.80 -87.74
CA LYS A 186 0.69 23.73 -86.99
C LYS A 186 1.46 25.05 -86.86
N GLU A 187 2.01 25.46 -85.72
CA GLU A 187 2.79 24.67 -84.76
C GLU A 187 3.22 25.54 -83.56
N ARG A 188 3.37 24.86 -82.41
CA ARG A 188 4.42 24.99 -81.38
C ARG A 188 4.57 26.29 -80.54
N GLY A 189 4.59 26.08 -79.22
CA GLY A 189 5.14 27.02 -78.24
C GLY A 189 4.65 26.81 -76.81
N VAL A 190 4.64 25.57 -76.32
CA VAL A 190 5.50 25.09 -75.20
C VAL A 190 5.06 25.51 -73.79
N ILE A 191 4.56 24.48 -73.11
CA ILE A 191 4.31 24.25 -71.68
C ILE A 191 5.56 24.44 -70.81
N ARG A 192 5.41 24.98 -69.60
CA ARG A 192 5.77 24.25 -68.35
C ARG A 192 5.25 24.87 -67.05
N TYR A 193 4.36 24.12 -66.41
CA TYR A 193 4.22 24.01 -64.95
C TYR A 193 5.54 23.47 -64.35
N ILE A 194 5.77 23.55 -63.04
CA ILE A 194 5.33 22.61 -61.99
C ILE A 194 6.07 23.01 -60.67
N TRP A 195 5.36 22.81 -59.55
CA TRP A 195 5.78 22.71 -58.13
C TRP A 195 5.87 23.99 -57.32
#